data_AF-A0A8T2MZB4-F1
#
_entry.id   AF-A0A8T2MZB4-F1
#
_cell.length_a   1.000
_cell.length_b   1.000
_cell.length_c   1.000
_cell.angle_alpha   90.00
_cell.angle_beta   90.00
_cell.angle_gamma   90.00
#
_symmetry.space_group_name_H-M   'P 1'
#
loop_
_entity.id
_entity.type
_entity.pdbx_description
1 polymer ?
#
loop_
_entity_poly.entity_id
_entity_poly.type
_entity_poly.pdbx_seq_one_letter_code
_entity_poly.pdbx_strand_id
1 'polypeptide(L)'
;MANFKGHALPGSFFLLFGLWWSVKYPLRQCWRRGQPRGRSRLPQFFNRIDLVEGALKIFFAFQFVPDGPHGHLYNQEAKSWVKLMNWQHSTMYLFYGISGIADVFLRDNPVLELLRSSLAILQGTWFYQIGFVLFPLNGVQWDLTLHDNMMFVTMCFCWHYAVTLLIIGLNYSLINDMEIGLRKQPSSDRSSQKALLQDSEEE
;
A
#
# COMPACT_ATOMS: atom_id res chain seq x y z
N MET A 1 9.83 18.06 -19.66
CA MET A 1 9.39 19.23 -18.86
C MET A 1 8.51 18.69 -17.73
N ALA A 2 8.83 18.98 -16.47
CA ALA A 2 8.03 18.49 -15.34
C ALA A 2 6.63 19.11 -15.38
N ASN A 3 5.59 18.32 -15.12
CA ASN A 3 4.21 18.79 -15.10
C ASN A 3 3.39 18.00 -14.06
N PHE A 4 2.18 18.49 -13.78
CA PHE A 4 1.25 17.85 -12.84
C PHE A 4 0.96 16.39 -13.23
N LYS A 5 0.74 16.11 -14.52
CA LYS A 5 0.46 14.75 -15.02
C LYS A 5 1.59 13.77 -14.71
N GLY A 6 2.85 14.22 -14.80
CA GLY A 6 4.03 13.43 -14.47
C GLY A 6 4.14 13.07 -12.98
N HIS A 7 3.46 13.80 -12.10
CA HIS A 7 3.36 13.47 -10.67
C HIS A 7 2.08 12.68 -10.35
N ALA A 8 0.96 13.03 -10.99
CA ALA A 8 -0.33 12.38 -10.77
C ALA A 8 -0.36 10.92 -11.26
N LEU A 9 0.36 10.60 -12.35
CA LEU A 9 0.41 9.25 -12.92
C LEU A 9 1.10 8.23 -11.99
N PRO A 10 2.34 8.44 -11.49
CA PRO A 10 2.92 7.56 -10.48
C PRO A 10 2.09 7.59 -9.18
N GLY A 11 1.55 8.74 -8.79
CA GLY A 11 0.65 8.85 -7.63
C GLY A 11 -0.57 7.92 -7.73
N SER A 12 -1.25 7.92 -8.88
CA SER A 12 -2.38 7.03 -9.17
C SER A 12 -2.01 5.57 -9.06
N PHE A 13 -0.86 5.18 -9.63
CA PHE A 13 -0.37 3.81 -9.57
C PHE A 13 -0.17 3.35 -8.12
N PHE A 14 0.54 4.14 -7.32
CA PHE A 14 0.78 3.82 -5.90
C PHE A 14 -0.51 3.78 -5.08
N LEU A 15 -1.47 4.67 -5.33
CA LEU A 15 -2.76 4.68 -4.64
C LEU A 15 -3.60 3.43 -4.96
N LEU A 16 -3.75 3.09 -6.24
CA LEU A 16 -4.54 1.95 -6.65
C LEU A 16 -3.98 0.64 -6.09
N PHE A 17 -2.67 0.43 -6.22
CA PHE A 17 -2.02 -0.75 -5.66
C PHE A 17 -2.04 -0.75 -4.13
N GLY A 18 -1.80 0.40 -3.49
CA GLY A 18 -1.87 0.57 -2.03
C GLY A 18 -3.24 0.20 -1.45
N LEU A 19 -4.31 0.75 -2.04
CA LEU A 19 -5.69 0.45 -1.66
C LEU A 19 -6.05 -1.02 -1.92
N TRP A 20 -5.68 -1.55 -3.09
CA TRP A 20 -5.85 -2.96 -3.40
C TRP A 20 -5.20 -3.88 -2.35
N TRP A 21 -3.95 -3.59 -1.98
CA TRP A 21 -3.24 -4.34 -0.95
C TRP A 21 -3.88 -4.21 0.43
N SER A 22 -4.37 -3.01 0.78
CA SER A 22 -5.06 -2.78 2.06
C SER A 22 -6.33 -3.63 2.23
N VAL A 23 -6.93 -4.10 1.13
CA VAL A 23 -8.12 -4.99 1.14
C VAL A 23 -7.72 -6.46 0.99
N LYS A 24 -6.77 -6.78 0.09
CA LYS A 24 -6.27 -8.16 -0.14
C LYS A 24 -5.80 -8.82 1.15
N TYR A 25 -5.07 -8.08 2.00
CA TYR A 25 -4.41 -8.65 3.17
C TYR A 25 -5.35 -9.02 4.33
N PRO A 26 -6.28 -8.15 4.78
CA PRO A 26 -7.30 -8.56 5.73
C PRO A 26 -8.16 -9.72 5.20
N LEU A 27 -8.53 -9.70 3.91
CA LEU A 27 -9.29 -10.81 3.30
C LEU A 27 -8.53 -12.15 3.38
N ARG A 28 -7.22 -12.15 3.09
CA ARG A 28 -6.36 -13.33 3.25
C ARG A 28 -6.35 -13.83 4.69
N GLN A 29 -6.28 -12.91 5.66
CA GLN A 29 -6.28 -13.23 7.08
C GLN A 29 -7.62 -13.84 7.54
N CYS A 30 -8.74 -13.26 7.11
CA CYS A 30 -10.09 -13.79 7.34
C CYS A 30 -10.22 -15.19 6.74
N TRP A 31 -9.75 -15.39 5.51
CA TRP A 31 -9.76 -16.70 4.87
C TRP A 31 -8.95 -17.74 5.67
N ARG A 32 -7.79 -17.37 6.22
CA ARG A 32 -7.00 -18.27 7.08
C ARG A 32 -7.77 -18.65 8.34
N ARG A 33 -8.45 -17.70 8.99
CA ARG A 33 -9.28 -17.96 10.16
C ARG A 33 -10.48 -18.86 9.82
N GLY A 34 -10.92 -18.89 8.56
CA GLY A 34 -12.01 -19.70 8.01
C GLY A 34 -11.73 -21.20 7.91
N GLN A 35 -10.46 -21.59 7.78
CA GLN A 35 -10.12 -22.97 7.50
C GLN A 35 -10.15 -23.84 8.77
N PRO A 36 -10.70 -25.07 8.69
CA PRO A 36 -10.67 -26.02 9.82
C PRO A 36 -9.22 -26.37 10.18
N ARG A 37 -8.96 -26.48 11.50
CA ARG A 37 -7.66 -26.58 12.19
C ARG A 37 -6.64 -27.63 11.71
N GLY A 38 -6.89 -28.39 10.64
CA GLY A 38 -6.02 -29.45 10.14
C GLY A 38 -5.57 -29.34 8.67
N ARG A 39 -6.03 -28.34 7.91
CA ARG A 39 -5.67 -28.20 6.47
C ARG A 39 -4.91 -26.89 6.22
N SER A 40 -3.73 -26.77 6.82
CA SER A 40 -2.83 -25.61 6.75
C SER A 40 -2.11 -25.44 5.40
N ARG A 41 -2.76 -25.74 4.27
CA ARG A 41 -2.29 -25.24 2.98
C ARG A 41 -3.09 -24.00 2.67
N LEU A 42 -2.51 -22.84 2.99
CA LEU A 42 -2.80 -21.63 2.22
C LEU A 42 -2.82 -22.04 0.74
N PRO A 43 -3.85 -21.68 -0.06
CA PRO A 43 -3.86 -22.04 -1.47
C PRO A 43 -2.50 -21.69 -2.04
N GLN A 44 -1.78 -22.70 -2.56
CA GLN A 44 -0.41 -22.54 -3.07
C GLN A 44 -0.32 -21.37 -4.05
N PHE A 45 -1.45 -21.07 -4.69
CA PHE A 45 -1.78 -19.87 -5.44
C PHE A 45 -1.37 -18.53 -4.78
N PHE A 46 -1.74 -18.25 -3.52
CA PHE A 46 -1.39 -16.98 -2.87
C PHE A 46 0.13 -16.82 -2.69
N ASN A 47 0.81 -17.90 -2.28
CA ASN A 47 2.26 -17.91 -2.15
C ASN A 47 2.97 -17.80 -3.51
N ARG A 48 2.36 -18.31 -4.58
CA ARG A 48 2.87 -18.14 -5.96
C ARG A 48 2.68 -16.70 -6.44
N ILE A 49 1.52 -16.09 -6.15
CA ILE A 49 1.26 -14.68 -6.48
C ILE A 49 2.26 -13.78 -5.77
N ASP A 50 2.45 -13.93 -4.46
CA ASP A 50 3.34 -13.06 -3.69
C ASP A 50 4.81 -13.22 -4.15
N LEU A 51 5.22 -14.44 -4.53
CA LEU A 51 6.54 -14.69 -5.12
C LEU A 51 6.69 -14.01 -6.50
N VAL A 52 5.68 -14.13 -7.36
CA VAL A 52 5.68 -13.48 -8.69
C VAL A 52 5.66 -11.96 -8.54
N GLU A 53 4.85 -11.43 -7.62
CA GLU A 53 4.77 -10.01 -7.30
C GLU A 53 6.12 -9.49 -6.80
N GLY A 54 6.75 -10.18 -5.85
CA GLY A 54 8.08 -9.84 -5.34
C GLY A 54 9.18 -9.93 -6.42
N ALA A 55 9.17 -10.98 -7.25
CA ALA A 55 10.11 -11.14 -8.34
C ALA A 55 9.97 -10.04 -9.41
N LEU A 56 8.73 -9.67 -9.76
CA LEU A 56 8.46 -8.55 -10.67
C LEU A 56 8.94 -7.22 -10.08
N LYS A 57 8.70 -6.96 -8.79
CA LYS A 57 9.21 -5.75 -8.10
C LYS A 57 10.72 -5.64 -8.18
N ILE A 58 11.42 -6.74 -7.88
CA ILE A 58 12.88 -6.81 -7.97
C ILE A 58 13.33 -6.56 -9.40
N PHE A 59 12.75 -7.27 -10.38
CA PHE A 59 13.09 -7.12 -11.79
C PHE A 59 12.92 -5.67 -12.29
N PHE A 60 11.77 -5.05 -12.03
CA PHE A 60 11.54 -3.66 -12.40
C PHE A 60 12.47 -2.71 -11.66
N ALA A 61 12.70 -2.91 -10.35
CA ALA A 61 13.63 -2.08 -9.59
C ALA A 61 15.02 -2.05 -10.23
N PHE A 62 15.56 -3.21 -10.65
CA PHE A 62 16.86 -3.29 -11.32
C PHE A 62 16.88 -2.62 -12.71
N GLN A 63 15.80 -2.74 -13.48
CA GLN A 63 15.71 -2.17 -14.84
C GLN A 63 15.62 -0.63 -14.86
N PHE A 64 15.26 0.02 -13.76
CA PHE A 64 15.15 1.48 -13.65
C PHE A 64 16.36 2.14 -12.95
N VAL A 65 17.37 1.37 -12.55
CA VAL A 65 18.69 1.86 -12.11
C VAL A 65 19.65 2.37 -13.22
N PRO A 66 19.44 2.20 -14.56
CA PRO A 66 20.42 2.62 -15.56
C PRO A 66 20.75 4.12 -15.60
N ASP A 67 19.86 5.01 -15.15
CA ASP A 67 20.06 6.48 -15.19
C ASP A 67 20.30 7.12 -13.80
N GLY A 68 20.47 6.30 -12.76
CA GLY A 68 20.85 6.77 -11.44
C GLY A 68 22.26 7.39 -11.43
N PRO A 69 22.60 8.25 -10.45
CA PRO A 69 23.99 8.65 -10.25
C PRO A 69 24.78 7.37 -9.97
N HIS A 70 25.71 7.02 -10.86
CA HIS A 70 26.47 5.75 -10.86
C HIS A 70 27.49 5.68 -9.70
N GLY A 71 27.05 5.96 -8.47
CA GLY A 71 27.92 6.16 -7.31
C GLY A 71 28.55 7.56 -7.23
N HIS A 72 28.39 8.41 -8.25
CA HIS A 72 28.94 9.76 -8.26
C HIS A 72 27.90 10.79 -7.75
N LEU A 73 27.90 10.99 -6.44
CA LEU A 73 26.94 11.83 -5.71
C LEU A 73 27.12 13.33 -5.98
N TYR A 74 28.38 13.77 -5.99
CA TYR A 74 28.73 15.18 -6.02
C TYR A 74 29.83 15.40 -7.04
N ASN A 75 29.61 16.29 -7.99
CA ASN A 75 30.66 16.70 -8.89
C ASN A 75 31.47 17.81 -8.21
N GLN A 76 32.68 17.48 -7.73
CA GLN A 76 33.58 18.44 -7.10
C GLN A 76 33.99 19.57 -8.06
N GLU A 77 34.07 19.29 -9.36
CA GLU A 77 34.45 20.25 -10.40
C GLU A 77 33.34 21.28 -10.64
N ALA A 78 32.08 20.83 -10.73
CA ALA A 78 30.92 21.68 -10.96
C ALA A 78 30.32 22.27 -9.66
N LYS A 79 30.83 21.87 -8.48
CA LYS A 79 30.27 22.18 -7.15
C LYS A 79 28.75 21.92 -7.02
N SER A 80 28.21 20.99 -7.80
CA SER A 80 26.78 20.71 -7.89
C SER A 80 26.49 19.22 -7.73
N TRP A 81 25.40 18.89 -7.04
CA TRP A 81 24.89 17.53 -6.96
C TRP A 81 24.48 17.01 -8.34
N VAL A 82 24.94 15.81 -8.70
CA VAL A 82 24.65 15.24 -10.02
C VAL A 82 23.17 14.84 -10.07
N LYS A 83 22.41 15.52 -10.95
CA LYS A 83 21.00 15.21 -11.24
C LYS A 83 20.15 15.02 -9.97
N LEU A 84 20.14 16.02 -9.07
CA LEU A 84 19.40 15.96 -7.79
C LEU A 84 17.91 15.60 -7.96
N MET A 85 17.28 16.01 -9.07
CA MET A 85 15.90 15.64 -9.42
C MET A 85 15.70 14.16 -9.77
N ASN A 86 16.77 13.42 -10.08
CA ASN A 86 16.74 11.98 -10.31
C ASN A 86 16.92 11.19 -9.01
N TRP A 87 17.43 11.80 -7.93
CA TRP A 87 17.65 11.12 -6.66
C TRP A 87 16.36 10.60 -6.01
N GLN A 88 15.27 11.34 -6.12
CA GLN A 88 13.95 10.90 -5.66
C GLN A 88 13.45 9.63 -6.37
N HIS A 89 13.81 9.47 -7.66
CA HIS A 89 13.47 8.27 -8.43
C HIS A 89 14.39 7.12 -8.01
N SER A 90 15.69 7.37 -7.84
CA SER A 90 16.65 6.37 -7.36
C SER A 90 16.28 5.77 -6.01
N THR A 91 15.89 6.60 -5.03
CA THR A 91 15.46 6.11 -3.72
C THR A 91 14.15 5.34 -3.83
N MET A 92 13.18 5.82 -4.61
CA MET A 92 11.92 5.11 -4.85
C MET A 92 12.18 3.69 -5.41
N TYR A 93 13.02 3.55 -6.44
CA TYR A 93 13.33 2.23 -7.01
C TYR A 93 14.11 1.33 -6.03
N LEU A 94 15.03 1.89 -5.26
CA LEU A 94 15.75 1.15 -4.22
C LEU A 94 14.78 0.58 -3.17
N PHE A 95 13.90 1.40 -2.61
CA PHE A 95 12.91 0.95 -1.64
C PHE A 95 11.88 -0.01 -2.26
N TYR A 96 11.51 0.17 -3.53
CA TYR A 96 10.67 -0.78 -4.26
C TYR A 96 11.34 -2.15 -4.44
N GLY A 97 12.65 -2.17 -4.72
CA GLY A 97 13.45 -3.39 -4.77
C GLY A 97 13.57 -4.08 -3.41
N ILE A 98 13.85 -3.33 -2.34
CA ILE A 98 13.88 -3.86 -0.96
C ILE A 98 12.52 -4.43 -0.57
N SER A 99 11.41 -3.75 -0.94
CA SER A 99 10.07 -4.30 -0.74
C SER A 99 9.87 -5.61 -1.48
N GLY A 100 10.37 -5.74 -2.72
CA GLY A 100 10.29 -7.00 -3.47
C GLY A 100 11.08 -8.13 -2.81
N ILE A 101 12.27 -7.83 -2.27
CA ILE A 101 13.07 -8.78 -1.47
C ILE A 101 12.27 -9.22 -0.23
N ALA A 102 11.70 -8.26 0.52
CA ALA A 102 10.87 -8.58 1.68
C ALA A 102 9.67 -9.47 1.31
N ASP A 103 9.01 -9.24 0.17
CA ASP A 103 7.90 -10.09 -0.30
C ASP A 103 8.33 -11.53 -0.65
N VAL A 104 9.59 -11.74 -1.07
CA VAL A 104 10.13 -13.07 -1.38
C VAL A 104 10.58 -13.82 -0.12
N PHE A 105 11.22 -13.12 0.82
CA PHE A 105 11.85 -13.74 2.00
C PHE A 105 10.94 -13.74 3.25
N LEU A 106 10.16 -12.70 3.46
CA LEU A 106 9.35 -12.47 4.68
C LEU A 106 7.85 -12.62 4.38
N ARG A 107 7.50 -13.71 3.70
CA ARG A 107 6.11 -14.04 3.34
C ARG A 107 5.24 -14.21 4.58
N ASP A 108 3.95 -13.93 4.42
CA ASP A 108 2.91 -14.19 5.42
C ASP A 108 3.01 -13.38 6.73
N ASN A 109 3.80 -12.30 6.75
CA ASN A 109 3.87 -11.39 7.89
C ASN A 109 2.82 -10.27 7.74
N PRO A 110 1.71 -10.28 8.49
CA PRO A 110 0.64 -9.30 8.34
C PRO A 110 1.09 -7.88 8.65
N VAL A 111 2.09 -7.68 9.53
CA VAL A 111 2.60 -6.34 9.86
C VAL A 111 3.36 -5.76 8.68
N LEU A 112 4.19 -6.55 8.01
CA LEU A 112 4.91 -6.11 6.81
C LEU A 112 3.95 -5.83 5.66
N GLU A 113 2.93 -6.68 5.50
CA GLU A 113 1.87 -6.51 4.50
C GLU A 113 1.10 -5.19 4.71
N LEU A 114 0.68 -4.89 5.95
CA LEU A 114 0.00 -3.65 6.30
C LEU A 114 0.91 -2.43 6.16
N LEU A 115 2.14 -2.50 6.66
CA LEU A 115 3.15 -1.43 6.52
C LEU A 115 3.41 -1.12 5.04
N ARG A 116 3.54 -2.14 4.20
CA ARG A 116 3.76 -1.96 2.77
C ARG A 116 2.58 -1.26 2.09
N SER A 117 1.35 -1.65 2.46
CA SER A 117 0.14 -0.97 1.97
C SER A 117 0.07 0.49 2.44
N SER A 118 0.44 0.79 3.69
CA SER A 118 0.43 2.16 4.23
C SER A 118 1.46 3.03 3.53
N LEU A 119 2.67 2.54 3.34
CA LEU A 119 3.73 3.28 2.64
C LEU A 119 3.36 3.52 1.17
N ALA A 120 2.70 2.57 0.50
CA ALA A 120 2.25 2.76 -0.87
C ALA A 120 1.15 3.84 -0.99
N ILE A 121 0.15 3.83 -0.11
CA ILE A 121 -0.90 4.87 -0.09
C ILE A 121 -0.29 6.24 0.25
N LEU A 122 0.60 6.30 1.27
CA LEU A 122 1.30 7.52 1.63
C LEU A 122 2.09 8.08 0.44
N GLN A 123 2.90 7.24 -0.22
CA GLN A 123 3.66 7.65 -1.40
C GLN A 123 2.75 8.18 -2.50
N GLY A 124 1.64 7.48 -2.77
CA GLY A 124 0.66 7.88 -3.78
C GLY A 124 0.02 9.24 -3.48
N THR A 125 -0.49 9.43 -2.26
CA THR A 125 -1.08 10.72 -1.85
C THR A 125 -0.05 11.84 -1.82
N TRP A 126 1.20 11.54 -1.48
CA TRP A 126 2.28 12.52 -1.44
C TRP A 126 2.68 13.01 -2.84
N PHE A 127 2.69 12.13 -3.84
CA PHE A 127 2.87 12.53 -5.24
C PHE A 127 1.82 13.55 -5.69
N TYR A 128 0.56 13.38 -5.26
CA TYR A 128 -0.48 14.37 -5.50
C TYR A 128 -0.21 15.68 -4.75
N GLN A 129 0.13 15.61 -3.46
CA GLN A 129 0.42 16.79 -2.65
C GLN A 129 1.56 17.63 -3.25
N ILE A 130 2.68 16.99 -3.61
CA ILE A 130 3.81 17.65 -4.28
C ILE A 130 3.43 18.13 -5.68
N GLY A 131 2.62 17.36 -6.41
CA GLY A 131 2.06 17.79 -7.70
C GLY A 131 1.29 19.11 -7.59
N PHE A 132 0.44 19.25 -6.58
CA PHE A 132 -0.32 20.49 -6.31
C PHE A 132 0.57 21.64 -5.85
N VAL A 133 1.56 21.35 -4.99
CA VAL A 133 2.53 22.36 -4.51
C VAL A 133 3.36 22.93 -5.67
N LEU A 134 3.83 22.07 -6.58
CA LEU A 134 4.67 22.49 -7.72
C LEU A 134 3.87 23.06 -8.90
N PHE A 135 2.63 22.60 -9.08
CA PHE A 135 1.76 22.99 -10.19
C PHE A 135 0.37 23.36 -9.68
N PRO A 136 0.23 24.52 -8.98
CA PRO A 136 -1.05 24.95 -8.46
C PRO A 136 -2.04 25.16 -9.62
N LEU A 137 -3.24 24.57 -9.49
CA LEU A 137 -4.28 24.69 -10.52
C LEU A 137 -4.80 26.12 -10.66
N ASN A 138 -4.84 26.86 -9.54
CA ASN A 138 -5.20 28.29 -9.44
C ASN A 138 -4.51 28.89 -8.19
N GLY A 139 -4.04 30.14 -8.26
CA GLY A 139 -3.52 30.89 -7.10
C GLY A 139 -2.05 31.30 -7.20
N VAL A 140 -1.52 31.83 -6.10
CA VAL A 140 -0.12 32.24 -5.96
C VAL A 140 0.81 31.03 -6.01
N GLN A 141 1.96 31.19 -6.66
CA GLN A 141 2.99 30.14 -6.71
C GLN A 141 3.52 29.85 -5.32
N TRP A 142 3.85 28.58 -5.09
CA TRP A 142 4.41 28.13 -3.82
C TRP A 142 5.82 28.67 -3.62
N ASP A 143 6.05 29.35 -2.50
CA ASP A 143 7.37 29.83 -2.10
C ASP A 143 8.09 28.80 -1.22
N LEU A 144 9.18 28.23 -1.71
CA LEU A 144 9.99 27.24 -0.99
C LEU A 144 10.83 27.84 0.15
N THR A 145 11.01 29.15 0.18
CA THR A 145 11.82 29.86 1.18
C THR A 145 10.99 30.37 2.34
N LEU A 146 9.68 30.46 2.17
CA LEU A 146 8.76 30.89 3.20
C LEU A 146 8.65 29.83 4.30
N HIS A 147 8.95 30.23 5.54
CA HIS A 147 8.96 29.32 6.69
C HIS A 147 7.60 28.63 6.90
N ASP A 148 6.51 29.38 6.76
CA ASP A 148 5.14 28.88 6.94
C ASP A 148 4.81 27.75 5.95
N ASN A 149 5.30 27.85 4.72
CA ASN A 149 5.13 26.81 3.69
C ASN A 149 5.86 25.52 4.09
N MET A 150 7.08 25.63 4.63
CA MET A 150 7.83 24.48 5.11
C MET A 150 7.17 23.82 6.34
N MET A 151 6.64 24.62 7.26
CA MET A 151 5.84 24.11 8.39
C MET A 151 4.58 23.38 7.91
N PHE A 152 3.86 23.96 6.94
CA PHE A 152 2.68 23.33 6.37
C PHE A 152 3.00 21.98 5.72
N VAL A 153 4.06 21.89 4.91
CA VAL A 153 4.42 20.65 4.19
C VAL A 153 4.73 19.51 5.18
N THR A 154 5.50 19.79 6.23
CA THR A 154 5.83 18.78 7.25
C THR A 154 4.61 18.32 8.05
N MET A 155 3.73 19.24 8.45
CA MET A 155 2.46 18.93 9.11
C MET A 155 1.53 18.13 8.19
N CYS A 156 1.41 18.54 6.93
CA CYS A 156 0.60 17.88 5.91
C CYS A 156 1.05 16.43 5.70
N PHE A 157 2.37 16.17 5.62
CA PHE A 157 2.91 14.81 5.53
C PHE A 157 2.43 13.91 6.68
N CYS A 158 2.48 14.41 7.92
CA CYS A 158 2.01 13.67 9.08
C CYS A 158 0.51 13.35 9.00
N TRP A 159 -0.31 14.30 8.54
CA TRP A 159 -1.75 14.07 8.34
C TRP A 159 -2.04 13.05 7.25
N HIS A 160 -1.31 13.08 6.14
CA HIS A 160 -1.41 12.06 5.10
C HIS A 160 -1.16 10.66 5.67
N TYR A 161 -0.14 10.51 6.52
CA TYR A 161 0.14 9.21 7.14
C TYR A 161 -0.91 8.81 8.18
N ALA A 162 -1.38 9.74 9.01
CA ALA A 162 -2.46 9.48 9.97
C ALA A 162 -3.76 9.02 9.28
N VAL A 163 -4.16 9.71 8.21
CA VAL A 163 -5.32 9.33 7.38
C VAL A 163 -5.10 7.97 6.71
N THR A 164 -3.90 7.70 6.23
CA THR A 164 -3.58 6.40 5.63
C THR A 164 -3.73 5.25 6.63
N LEU A 165 -3.23 5.43 7.86
CA LEU A 165 -3.40 4.45 8.93
C LEU A 165 -4.88 4.27 9.30
N LEU A 166 -5.66 5.36 9.32
CA LEU A 166 -7.11 5.30 9.54
C LEU A 166 -7.82 4.49 8.45
N ILE A 167 -7.50 4.74 7.17
CA ILE A 167 -8.08 3.99 6.03
C ILE A 167 -7.79 2.49 6.17
N ILE A 168 -6.53 2.12 6.48
CA ILE A 168 -6.15 0.72 6.67
C ILE A 168 -6.87 0.10 7.87
N GLY A 169 -6.96 0.82 8.98
CA GLY A 169 -7.68 0.37 10.17
C GLY A 169 -9.16 0.13 9.90
N LEU A 170 -9.82 1.05 9.20
CA LEU A 170 -11.22 0.92 8.80
C LEU A 170 -11.42 -0.27 7.85
N ASN A 171 -10.58 -0.42 6.82
CA ASN A 171 -10.64 -1.57 5.92
C ASN A 171 -10.49 -2.90 6.67
N TYR A 172 -9.53 -2.97 7.59
CA TYR A 172 -9.32 -4.16 8.41
C TYR A 172 -10.54 -4.47 9.29
N SER A 173 -11.12 -3.48 9.96
CA SER A 173 -12.31 -3.67 10.80
C SER A 173 -13.53 -4.11 9.98
N LEU A 174 -13.82 -3.42 8.87
CA LEU A 174 -14.95 -3.74 7.99
C LEU A 174 -14.89 -5.17 7.48
N ILE A 175 -13.71 -5.63 7.04
CA ILE A 175 -13.54 -6.98 6.52
C ILE A 175 -13.73 -8.03 7.63
N ASN A 176 -13.24 -7.77 8.85
CA ASN A 176 -13.48 -8.67 9.98
C ASN A 176 -14.97 -8.72 10.38
N ASP A 177 -15.65 -7.57 10.41
CA ASP A 177 -17.07 -7.49 10.76
C ASP A 177 -17.94 -8.24 9.74
N MET A 178 -17.67 -8.06 8.44
CA MET A 178 -18.32 -8.82 7.37
C MET A 178 -18.10 -10.32 7.52
N GLU A 179 -16.89 -10.76 7.86
CA GLU A 179 -16.58 -12.17 8.09
C GLU A 179 -17.37 -12.73 9.28
N ILE A 180 -17.41 -12.01 10.39
CA ILE A 180 -18.16 -12.40 11.60
C ILE A 180 -19.66 -12.48 11.29
N GLY A 181 -20.20 -11.52 10.55
CA GLY A 181 -21.60 -11.52 10.11
C GLY A 181 -21.93 -12.74 9.25
N LEU A 182 -21.11 -13.02 8.23
CA LEU A 182 -21.30 -14.14 7.32
C LEU A 182 -21.20 -15.50 8.02
N ARG A 183 -20.40 -15.61 9.09
CA ARG A 183 -20.29 -16.86 9.88
C ARG A 183 -21.51 -17.11 10.78
N LYS A 184 -22.14 -16.06 11.31
CA LYS A 184 -23.31 -16.18 12.19
C LYS A 184 -24.57 -16.60 11.44
N GLN A 185 -24.72 -16.18 10.18
CA GLN A 185 -25.90 -16.47 9.35
C GLN A 185 -26.17 -17.98 9.14
N PRO A 186 -25.22 -18.82 8.67
CA PRO A 186 -25.47 -20.26 8.45
C PRO A 186 -25.69 -21.04 9.76
N SER A 187 -25.17 -20.56 10.90
CA SER A 187 -25.48 -21.17 12.21
C SER A 187 -26.90 -20.84 12.68
N SER A 188 -27.39 -19.64 12.39
CA SER A 188 -28.76 -19.21 12.73
C SER A 188 -29.78 -20.01 11.92
N ASP A 189 -29.61 -20.07 10.59
CA ASP A 189 -30.54 -20.78 9.70
C ASP A 189 -30.65 -22.27 10.04
N ARG A 190 -29.51 -22.92 10.36
CA ARG A 190 -29.49 -24.33 10.78
C ARG A 190 -30.16 -24.55 12.14
N SER A 191 -30.08 -23.59 13.04
CA SER A 191 -30.77 -23.63 14.34
C SER A 191 -32.28 -23.49 14.15
N SER A 192 -32.71 -22.52 13.34
CA SER A 192 -34.13 -22.30 13.03
C SER A 192 -34.74 -23.50 12.30
N GLN A 193 -34.02 -24.10 11.34
CA GLN A 193 -34.49 -25.29 10.64
C GLN A 193 -34.65 -26.50 11.57
N LYS A 194 -33.75 -26.68 12.54
CA LYS A 194 -33.87 -27.75 13.54
C LYS A 194 -35.07 -27.54 14.47
N ALA A 195 -35.33 -26.29 14.89
CA ALA A 195 -36.48 -25.98 15.74
C ALA A 195 -37.81 -26.28 15.03
N LEU A 196 -37.92 -25.92 13.75
CA LEU A 196 -39.12 -26.21 12.94
C LEU A 196 -39.37 -27.70 12.72
N LEU A 197 -38.30 -28.49 12.56
CA LEU A 197 -38.44 -29.94 12.40
C LEU A 197 -38.89 -30.62 13.69
N GLN A 198 -38.40 -30.15 14.84
CA GLN A 198 -38.82 -30.68 16.14
C GLN A 198 -40.30 -30.38 16.44
N ASP A 199 -40.75 -29.16 16.13
CA ASP A 199 -42.17 -28.76 16.27
C ASP A 199 -43.09 -29.65 15.41
N SER A 200 -42.65 -30.01 14.20
CA SER A 200 -43.37 -30.93 13.31
C SER A 200 -43.35 -32.40 13.74
N GLU A 201 -42.41 -32.83 14.60
CA GLU A 201 -42.36 -34.19 15.13
C GLU A 201 -43.19 -34.34 16.42
N GLU A 202 -43.52 -33.21 17.07
CA GLU A 202 -44.31 -33.16 18.32
C GLU A 202 -45.83 -33.02 18.06
N GLU A 203 -46.27 -32.68 16.84
CA GLU A 203 -47.69 -32.70 16.37
C GLU A 203 -48.12 -34.06 15.77
#